data_AF-A0A1Q7UMM8-F1
#
_entry.id   AF-A0A1Q7UMM8-F1
#
_cell.length_a   1.000
_cell.length_b   1.000
_cell.length_c   1.000
_cell.angle_alpha   90.00
_cell.angle_beta   90.00
_cell.angle_gamma   90.00
#
_symmetry.space_group_name_H-M   'P 1'
#
loop_
_entity.id
_entity.type
_entity.pdbx_description
1 polymer ?
#
loop_
_entity_poly.entity_id
_entity_poly.type
_entity_poly.pdbx_seq_one_letter_code
_entity_poly.pdbx_strand_id
1 'polypeptide(L)'
;MPQHHPLTITVNEQLTIDAGYWQECVEEDQTPYRLISPPQTAMYRQALSHVEEAAKDLKAPAKSRLHFGEVAIATVAVCLRWGSYFAVLANHDLPQWTAAFDPEVSGIGDGEMARINIEASAALSDWIDLMQADQQRFRKLVKAAVQLLPFPIAHLDGSTYYNRFRALGAINSTTGRRYLMEAFARDFGSEWLEREKARVLVHPTRALANGILNEHWRTLRALYHVVSKPSEETWPEQALPYAIAFKPPADWSLDEQTRAIALSGAEQE
;
A
#
# COMPACT_ATOMS: atom_id res chain seq x y z
N MET A 1 11.87 13.78 -31.44
CA MET A 1 11.77 13.73 -29.96
C MET A 1 11.01 12.46 -29.61
N PRO A 2 11.40 11.72 -28.56
CA PRO A 2 10.66 10.52 -28.16
C PRO A 2 9.21 10.90 -27.88
N GLN A 3 8.27 10.13 -28.42
CA GLN A 3 6.85 10.38 -28.24
C GLN A 3 6.44 9.86 -26.86
N HIS A 4 5.96 10.75 -26.00
CA HIS A 4 5.42 10.36 -24.69
C HIS A 4 3.93 10.08 -24.85
N HIS A 5 3.51 8.90 -24.39
CA HIS A 5 2.13 8.46 -24.39
C HIS A 5 1.61 8.51 -22.94
N PRO A 6 0.66 9.42 -22.62
CA PRO A 6 0.16 9.58 -21.25
C PRO A 6 -0.61 8.34 -20.79
N LEU A 7 -0.48 8.02 -19.51
CA LEU A 7 -1.23 6.97 -18.83
C LEU A 7 -2.21 7.65 -17.86
N THR A 8 -3.50 7.56 -18.15
CA THR A 8 -4.55 8.15 -17.31
C THR A 8 -5.58 7.12 -16.92
N ILE A 9 -6.02 7.14 -15.67
CA ILE A 9 -7.01 6.21 -15.12
C ILE A 9 -8.24 6.99 -14.69
N THR A 10 -9.37 6.74 -15.36
CA THR A 10 -10.66 7.29 -14.95
C THR A 10 -11.20 6.46 -13.78
N VAL A 11 -11.29 7.07 -12.61
CA VAL A 11 -11.81 6.44 -11.40
C VAL A 11 -13.33 6.54 -11.36
N ASN A 12 -13.86 7.72 -11.64
CA ASN A 12 -15.28 8.02 -11.75
C ASN A 12 -15.45 9.29 -12.60
N GLU A 13 -16.67 9.81 -12.73
CA GLU A 13 -16.98 11.03 -13.51
C GLU A 13 -16.23 12.29 -13.03
N GLN A 14 -15.73 12.29 -11.79
CA GLN A 14 -15.16 13.45 -11.11
C GLN A 14 -13.65 13.32 -10.85
N LEU A 15 -13.06 12.15 -11.09
CA LEU A 15 -11.67 11.85 -10.80
C LEU A 15 -11.02 11.06 -11.93
N THR A 16 -10.04 11.69 -12.57
CA THR A 16 -9.06 11.05 -13.44
C THR A 16 -7.69 11.18 -12.78
N ILE A 17 -6.98 10.07 -12.65
CA ILE A 17 -5.64 10.01 -12.07
C ILE A 17 -4.61 9.97 -13.19
N ASP A 18 -3.61 10.84 -13.12
CA ASP A 18 -2.38 10.75 -13.90
C ASP A 18 -1.51 9.62 -13.32
N ALA A 19 -1.26 8.59 -14.12
CA ALA A 19 -0.42 7.45 -13.77
C ALA A 19 0.98 7.54 -14.42
N GLY A 20 1.30 8.67 -15.04
CA GLY A 20 2.55 8.98 -15.69
C GLY A 20 2.45 8.83 -17.21
N TYR A 21 3.51 8.32 -17.83
CA TYR A 21 3.55 8.14 -19.28
C TYR A 21 4.46 6.98 -19.64
N TRP A 22 4.30 6.47 -20.85
CA TRP A 22 5.24 5.52 -21.45
C TRP A 22 5.83 6.07 -22.74
N GLN A 23 6.99 5.55 -23.13
CA GLN A 23 7.66 5.90 -24.37
C GLN A 23 8.40 4.68 -24.94
N GLU A 24 8.52 4.61 -26.25
CA GLU A 24 9.41 3.64 -26.91
C GLU A 24 10.85 4.13 -26.83
N CYS A 25 11.72 3.24 -26.38
CA CYS A 25 13.15 3.42 -26.28
C CYS A 25 13.84 2.28 -27.01
N VAL A 26 15.14 2.46 -27.26
CA VAL A 26 16.00 1.47 -27.90
C VAL A 26 17.25 1.33 -27.03
N GLU A 27 17.62 0.10 -26.70
CA GLU A 27 18.88 -0.21 -26.01
C GLU A 27 20.09 0.01 -26.93
N GLU A 28 21.31 -0.05 -26.38
CA GLU A 28 22.55 0.13 -27.17
C GLU A 28 22.70 -0.92 -28.28
N ASP A 29 22.14 -2.12 -28.07
CA ASP A 29 22.13 -3.26 -28.98
C ASP A 29 21.01 -3.22 -30.04
N GLN A 30 20.26 -2.12 -30.13
CA GLN A 30 19.08 -1.92 -30.98
C GLN A 30 17.82 -2.68 -30.55
N THR A 31 17.79 -3.27 -29.35
CA THR A 31 16.58 -3.92 -28.83
C THR A 31 15.55 -2.87 -28.38
N PRO A 32 14.31 -2.86 -28.90
CA PRO A 32 13.28 -1.93 -28.47
C PRO A 32 12.70 -2.32 -27.11
N TYR A 33 12.41 -1.32 -26.28
CA TYR A 33 11.74 -1.48 -24.99
C TYR A 33 10.80 -0.31 -24.72
N ARG A 34 9.81 -0.53 -23.85
CA ARG A 34 8.89 0.52 -23.40
C ARG A 34 9.31 1.00 -22.02
N LEU A 35 9.62 2.29 -21.89
CA LEU A 35 9.93 2.91 -20.61
C LEU A 35 8.65 3.52 -20.03
N ILE A 36 8.17 3.00 -18.91
CA ILE A 36 7.05 3.56 -18.15
C ILE A 36 7.59 4.44 -17.04
N SER A 37 7.27 5.73 -17.06
CA SER A 37 7.67 6.71 -16.06
C SER A 37 6.51 7.03 -15.11
N PRO A 38 6.76 7.19 -13.80
CA PRO A 38 5.73 7.58 -12.85
C PRO A 38 5.26 9.03 -13.05
N PRO A 39 4.06 9.39 -12.53
CA PRO A 39 3.59 10.76 -12.57
C PRO A 39 4.42 11.66 -11.64
N GLN A 40 4.45 12.95 -11.93
CA GLN A 40 5.13 13.92 -11.05
C GLN A 40 4.47 14.00 -9.66
N THR A 41 3.14 13.94 -9.62
CA THR A 41 2.38 13.83 -8.36
C THR A 41 2.00 12.38 -8.15
N ALA A 42 2.42 11.78 -7.03
CA ALA A 42 2.08 10.39 -6.71
C ALA A 42 0.57 10.14 -6.79
N MET A 43 0.17 9.00 -7.38
CA MET A 43 -1.24 8.65 -7.59
C MET A 43 -2.05 8.69 -6.29
N TYR A 44 -1.48 8.19 -5.18
CA TYR A 44 -2.05 8.31 -3.84
C TYR A 44 -2.39 9.75 -3.45
N ARG A 45 -1.53 10.72 -3.75
CA ARG A 45 -1.76 12.13 -3.40
C ARG A 45 -2.90 12.73 -4.23
N GLN A 46 -3.03 12.33 -5.50
CA GLN A 46 -4.15 12.72 -6.34
C GLN A 46 -5.48 12.15 -5.80
N ALA A 47 -5.51 10.85 -5.49
CA ALA A 47 -6.69 10.19 -4.93
C ALA A 47 -7.07 10.77 -3.55
N LEU A 48 -6.08 10.97 -2.67
CA LEU A 48 -6.29 11.55 -1.35
C LEU A 48 -6.82 12.98 -1.44
N SER A 49 -6.26 13.81 -2.33
CA SER A 49 -6.73 15.20 -2.50
C SER A 49 -8.20 15.27 -2.91
N HIS A 50 -8.64 14.37 -3.79
CA HIS A 50 -10.05 14.28 -4.17
C HIS A 50 -10.94 13.86 -2.99
N VAL A 51 -10.51 12.84 -2.22
CA VAL A 51 -11.22 12.39 -1.01
C VAL A 51 -11.26 13.48 0.05
N GLU A 52 -10.19 14.25 0.21
CA GLU A 52 -10.09 15.37 1.14
C GLU A 52 -11.05 16.50 0.80
N GLU A 53 -11.15 16.85 -0.48
CA GLU A 53 -12.07 17.89 -0.96
C GLU A 53 -13.52 17.52 -0.59
N ALA A 54 -13.94 16.30 -0.93
CA ALA A 54 -15.27 15.83 -0.63
C ALA A 54 -15.52 15.64 0.89
N ALA A 55 -14.47 15.43 1.68
CA ALA A 55 -14.58 15.25 3.12
C ALA A 55 -14.72 16.56 3.92
N LYS A 56 -14.49 17.74 3.31
CA LYS A 56 -14.54 19.04 3.99
C LYS A 56 -15.88 19.25 4.72
N ASP A 57 -16.98 18.98 4.03
CA ASP A 57 -18.34 19.22 4.53
C ASP A 57 -18.91 18.04 5.33
N LEU A 58 -18.20 16.91 5.38
CA LEU A 58 -18.66 15.76 6.14
C LEU A 58 -18.49 15.99 7.64
N LYS A 59 -19.54 15.68 8.41
CA LYS A 59 -19.43 15.55 9.86
C LYS A 59 -18.62 14.30 10.20
N ALA A 60 -17.64 14.44 11.08
CA ALA A 60 -16.84 13.30 11.49
C ALA A 60 -17.72 12.29 12.24
N PRO A 61 -17.76 11.01 11.83
CA PRO A 61 -18.53 10.01 12.55
C PRO A 61 -17.93 9.79 13.95
N ALA A 62 -18.79 9.50 14.93
CA ALA A 62 -18.32 9.07 16.26
C ALA A 62 -17.40 7.84 16.13
N LYS A 63 -16.41 7.70 17.02
CA LYS A 63 -15.41 6.60 16.95
C LYS A 63 -16.06 5.22 16.96
N SER A 64 -17.18 5.06 17.67
CA SER A 64 -17.98 3.83 17.71
C SER A 64 -18.72 3.49 16.40
N ARG A 65 -18.80 4.43 15.45
CA ARG A 65 -19.51 4.26 14.16
C ARG A 65 -18.59 4.05 12.96
N LEU A 66 -17.28 4.01 13.18
CA LEU A 66 -16.32 3.66 12.12
C LEU A 66 -16.16 2.14 12.11
N HIS A 67 -16.75 1.47 11.11
CA HIS A 67 -16.64 0.03 11.00
C HIS A 67 -15.27 -0.35 10.42
N PHE A 68 -14.64 -1.38 10.98
CA PHE A 68 -13.31 -1.81 10.52
C PHE A 68 -13.30 -2.14 9.02
N GLY A 69 -14.35 -2.82 8.52
CA GLY A 69 -14.46 -3.11 7.09
C GLY A 69 -14.41 -1.86 6.21
N GLU A 70 -14.89 -0.71 6.70
CA GLU A 70 -14.81 0.56 5.96
C GLU A 70 -13.39 1.10 5.96
N VAL A 71 -12.67 1.01 7.08
CA VAL A 71 -11.24 1.37 7.15
C VAL A 71 -10.44 0.50 6.18
N ALA A 72 -10.71 -0.80 6.15
CA ALA A 72 -10.04 -1.72 5.24
C ALA A 72 -10.30 -1.36 3.78
N ILE A 73 -11.57 -1.19 3.40
CA ILE A 73 -11.98 -0.82 2.03
C ILE A 73 -11.33 0.52 1.64
N ALA A 74 -11.44 1.55 2.48
CA ALA A 74 -10.83 2.85 2.22
C ALA A 74 -9.31 2.75 2.05
N THR A 75 -8.64 2.00 2.93
CA THR A 75 -7.19 1.84 2.88
C THR A 75 -6.76 1.17 1.58
N VAL A 76 -7.43 0.09 1.18
CA VAL A 76 -7.13 -0.59 -0.08
C VAL A 76 -7.45 0.30 -1.27
N ALA A 77 -8.62 0.95 -1.28
CA ALA A 77 -9.03 1.82 -2.37
C ALA A 77 -8.01 2.96 -2.58
N VAL A 78 -7.66 3.67 -1.51
CA VAL A 78 -6.78 4.85 -1.55
C VAL A 78 -5.32 4.48 -1.73
N CYS A 79 -4.81 3.44 -1.05
CA CYS A 79 -3.37 3.16 -1.04
C CYS A 79 -2.93 2.18 -2.15
N LEU A 80 -3.83 1.30 -2.60
CA LEU A 80 -3.48 0.25 -3.55
C LEU A 80 -4.27 0.37 -4.85
N ARG A 81 -5.61 0.28 -4.81
CA ARG A 81 -6.42 0.18 -6.03
C ARG A 81 -6.30 1.41 -6.92
N TRP A 82 -6.29 2.60 -6.32
CA TRP A 82 -6.24 3.88 -7.03
C TRP A 82 -4.98 4.69 -6.72
N GLY A 83 -4.32 4.39 -5.60
CA GLY A 83 -3.11 5.11 -5.17
C GLY A 83 -1.78 4.58 -5.71
N SER A 84 -1.82 3.49 -6.49
CA SER A 84 -0.62 2.91 -7.10
C SER A 84 -0.86 2.46 -8.54
N TYR A 85 0.23 2.06 -9.19
CA TYR A 85 0.30 1.54 -10.56
C TYR A 85 -0.57 0.29 -10.76
N PHE A 86 -1.00 -0.36 -9.69
CA PHE A 86 -2.01 -1.41 -9.77
C PHE A 86 -3.29 -0.91 -10.44
N ALA A 87 -3.61 0.39 -10.33
CA ALA A 87 -4.75 0.98 -11.01
C ALA A 87 -4.65 0.90 -12.54
N VAL A 88 -3.44 0.96 -13.08
CA VAL A 88 -3.16 0.83 -14.53
C VAL A 88 -3.35 -0.61 -14.95
N LEU A 89 -2.76 -1.56 -14.23
CA LEU A 89 -2.88 -3.00 -14.53
C LEU A 89 -4.31 -3.53 -14.36
N ALA A 90 -5.07 -2.97 -13.42
CA ALA A 90 -6.46 -3.35 -13.18
C ALA A 90 -7.46 -2.54 -14.01
N ASN A 91 -7.01 -1.78 -15.02
CA ASN A 91 -7.89 -1.02 -15.90
C ASN A 91 -8.43 -1.91 -17.03
N HIS A 92 -9.71 -2.28 -16.93
CA HIS A 92 -10.38 -3.10 -17.93
C HIS A 92 -10.68 -2.36 -19.24
N ASP A 93 -10.59 -1.03 -19.26
CA ASP A 93 -10.78 -0.23 -20.47
C ASP A 93 -9.53 -0.23 -21.37
N LEU A 94 -8.40 -0.73 -20.86
CA LEU A 94 -7.20 -0.91 -21.67
C LEU A 94 -7.29 -2.21 -22.48
N PRO A 95 -6.77 -2.24 -23.72
CA PRO A 95 -6.72 -3.45 -24.52
C PRO A 95 -5.98 -4.56 -23.76
N GLN A 96 -6.63 -5.71 -23.57
CA GLN A 96 -6.00 -6.84 -22.93
C GLN A 96 -5.06 -7.53 -23.92
N TRP A 97 -3.80 -7.72 -23.51
CA TRP A 97 -2.83 -8.49 -24.27
C TRP A 97 -3.30 -9.95 -24.35
N THR A 98 -3.49 -10.48 -25.56
CA THR A 98 -4.08 -11.81 -25.75
C THR A 98 -3.25 -12.95 -25.17
N ALA A 99 -1.93 -12.76 -25.05
CA ALA A 99 -1.06 -13.73 -24.39
C ALA A 99 -1.23 -13.77 -22.86
N ALA A 100 -1.85 -12.75 -22.24
CA ALA A 100 -2.13 -12.74 -20.81
C ALA A 100 -3.14 -13.82 -20.37
N PHE A 101 -3.83 -14.46 -21.32
CA PHE A 101 -4.72 -15.60 -21.06
C PHE A 101 -3.99 -16.95 -21.10
N ASP A 102 -2.73 -16.98 -21.52
CA ASP A 102 -1.91 -18.19 -21.46
C ASP A 102 -1.43 -18.41 -20.02
N PRO A 103 -1.74 -19.55 -19.38
CA PRO A 103 -1.30 -19.83 -18.00
C PRO A 103 0.21 -19.91 -17.83
N GLU A 104 0.98 -20.07 -18.91
CA GLU A 104 2.45 -20.08 -18.90
C GLU A 104 3.05 -18.67 -18.99
N VAL A 105 2.24 -17.64 -19.26
CA VAL A 105 2.70 -16.24 -19.34
C VAL A 105 2.57 -15.58 -17.97
N SER A 106 3.69 -15.08 -17.43
CA SER A 106 3.69 -14.31 -16.20
C SER A 106 2.90 -13.00 -16.39
N GLY A 107 1.85 -12.80 -15.58
CA GLY A 107 0.92 -11.70 -15.75
C GLY A 107 1.40 -10.33 -15.26
N ILE A 108 2.47 -10.25 -14.46
CA ILE A 108 3.05 -8.98 -13.96
C ILE A 108 4.57 -9.11 -13.91
N GLY A 109 5.29 -8.14 -14.48
CA GLY A 109 6.75 -8.12 -14.44
C GLY A 109 7.33 -7.70 -13.08
N ASP A 110 8.56 -8.11 -12.77
CA ASP A 110 9.24 -7.77 -11.50
C ASP A 110 9.32 -6.25 -11.27
N GLY A 111 9.60 -5.48 -12.32
CA GLY A 111 9.63 -4.02 -12.25
C GLY A 111 8.27 -3.44 -11.87
N GLU A 112 7.19 -3.93 -12.48
CA GLU A 112 5.83 -3.48 -12.20
C GLU A 112 5.42 -3.83 -10.77
N MET A 113 5.72 -5.05 -10.32
CA MET A 113 5.53 -5.46 -8.93
C MET A 113 6.31 -4.55 -7.98
N ALA A 114 7.58 -4.26 -8.27
CA ALA A 114 8.41 -3.38 -7.45
C ALA A 114 7.79 -1.98 -7.33
N ARG A 115 7.33 -1.38 -8.43
CA ARG A 115 6.64 -0.08 -8.40
C ARG A 115 5.34 -0.11 -7.60
N ILE A 116 4.50 -1.12 -7.79
CA ILE A 116 3.26 -1.28 -7.01
C ILE A 116 3.58 -1.32 -5.52
N ASN A 117 4.59 -2.10 -5.13
CA ASN A 117 4.99 -2.24 -3.74
C ASN A 117 5.52 -0.93 -3.17
N ILE A 118 6.39 -0.22 -3.89
CA ILE A 118 6.95 1.07 -3.47
C ILE A 118 5.86 2.14 -3.30
N GLU A 119 4.94 2.24 -4.27
CA GLU A 119 3.85 3.22 -4.23
C GLU A 119 2.83 2.88 -3.14
N ALA A 120 2.38 1.63 -3.07
CA ALA A 120 1.35 1.22 -2.13
C ALA A 120 1.83 1.30 -0.68
N SER A 121 3.10 0.95 -0.42
CA SER A 121 3.69 1.11 0.91
C SER A 121 3.94 2.57 1.27
N ALA A 122 4.21 3.45 0.30
CA ALA A 122 4.37 4.90 0.54
C ALA A 122 3.03 5.49 0.93
N ALA A 123 2.01 5.17 0.14
CA ALA A 123 0.64 5.55 0.38
C ALA A 123 0.14 5.05 1.74
N LEU A 124 0.40 3.78 2.06
CA LEU A 124 0.00 3.19 3.34
C LEU A 124 0.75 3.84 4.52
N SER A 125 2.04 4.16 4.35
CA SER A 125 2.80 4.89 5.37
C SER A 125 2.15 6.25 5.64
N ASP A 126 1.93 7.05 4.59
CA ASP A 126 1.27 8.35 4.70
C ASP A 126 -0.13 8.25 5.33
N TRP A 127 -0.89 7.21 4.98
CA TRP A 127 -2.23 6.95 5.51
C TRP A 127 -2.22 6.59 7.00
N ILE A 128 -1.22 5.84 7.46
CA ILE A 128 -1.00 5.51 8.87
C ILE A 128 -0.59 6.77 9.65
N ASP A 129 0.32 7.58 9.11
CA ASP A 129 0.75 8.82 9.75
C ASP A 129 -0.44 9.80 9.89
N LEU A 130 -1.30 9.89 8.87
CA LEU A 130 -2.56 10.63 8.93
C LEU A 130 -3.52 10.10 10.02
N MET A 131 -3.66 8.77 10.13
CA MET A 131 -4.49 8.14 11.16
C MET A 131 -4.00 8.48 12.57
N GLN A 132 -2.69 8.55 12.76
CA GLN A 132 -2.07 8.89 14.05
C GLN A 132 -2.20 10.36 14.40
N ALA A 133 -1.89 11.23 13.44
CA ALA A 133 -1.86 12.67 13.65
C ALA A 133 -3.25 13.25 13.91
N ASP A 134 -4.28 12.76 13.19
CA ASP A 134 -5.65 13.27 13.32
C ASP A 134 -6.71 12.19 13.07
N GLN A 135 -7.08 11.49 14.15
CA GLN A 135 -8.14 10.48 14.12
C GLN A 135 -9.51 11.02 13.67
N GLN A 136 -9.77 12.32 13.83
CA GLN A 136 -11.05 12.91 13.42
C GLN A 136 -11.08 13.13 11.91
N ARG A 137 -10.03 13.72 11.34
CA ARG A 137 -9.85 13.85 9.89
C ARG A 137 -9.82 12.50 9.21
N PHE A 138 -9.02 11.55 9.72
CA PHE A 138 -8.94 10.20 9.18
C PHE A 138 -10.32 9.53 9.06
N ARG A 139 -11.16 9.64 10.10
CA ARG A 139 -12.52 9.11 10.10
C ARG A 139 -13.41 9.70 9.01
N LYS A 140 -13.26 10.99 8.70
CA LYS A 140 -13.98 11.62 7.58
C LYS A 140 -13.49 11.07 6.24
N LEU A 141 -12.17 10.96 6.08
CA LEU A 141 -11.54 10.48 4.85
C LEU A 141 -11.90 9.02 4.56
N VAL A 142 -11.95 8.15 5.57
CA VAL A 142 -12.42 6.77 5.40
C VAL A 142 -13.85 6.74 4.84
N LYS A 143 -14.76 7.57 5.39
CA LYS A 143 -16.15 7.60 4.92
C LYS A 143 -16.26 8.14 3.49
N ALA A 144 -15.56 9.24 3.20
CA ALA A 144 -15.51 9.81 1.85
C ALA A 144 -14.93 8.81 0.85
N ALA A 145 -13.81 8.14 1.17
CA ALA A 145 -13.18 7.16 0.31
C ALA A 145 -14.12 5.99 -0.04
N VAL A 146 -14.83 5.43 0.96
CA VAL A 146 -15.81 4.34 0.75
C VAL A 146 -16.98 4.77 -0.14
N GLN A 147 -17.37 6.06 -0.10
CA GLN A 147 -18.47 6.58 -0.90
C GLN A 147 -18.06 6.93 -2.33
N LEU A 148 -16.84 7.40 -2.54
CA LEU A 148 -16.40 8.02 -3.80
C LEU A 148 -15.57 7.09 -4.68
N LEU A 149 -14.75 6.25 -4.07
CA LEU A 149 -13.82 5.40 -4.80
C LEU A 149 -14.50 4.06 -5.10
N PRO A 150 -14.69 3.70 -6.38
CA PRO A 150 -15.28 2.43 -6.73
C PRO A 150 -14.39 1.31 -6.20
N PHE A 151 -15.00 0.39 -5.46
CA PHE A 151 -14.32 -0.79 -4.97
C PHE A 151 -15.34 -1.91 -4.78
N PRO A 152 -15.13 -3.10 -5.36
CA PRO A 152 -16.05 -4.20 -5.15
C PRO A 152 -16.03 -4.56 -3.66
N ILE A 153 -17.17 -4.36 -2.99
CA ILE A 153 -17.36 -4.82 -1.61
C ILE A 153 -17.42 -6.34 -1.66
N ALA A 154 -16.24 -6.98 -1.66
CA ALA A 154 -16.18 -8.40 -1.37
C ALA A 154 -16.75 -8.58 0.04
N HIS A 155 -17.81 -9.37 0.18
CA HIS A 155 -18.35 -9.74 1.48
C HIS A 155 -17.27 -10.51 2.23
N LEU A 156 -16.51 -9.80 3.07
CA LEU A 156 -15.46 -10.40 3.89
C LEU A 156 -16.14 -11.31 4.93
N ASP A 157 -15.92 -12.61 4.84
CA ASP A 157 -16.36 -13.58 5.85
C ASP A 157 -15.63 -13.31 7.18
N GLY A 158 -16.37 -12.82 8.17
CA GLY A 158 -15.83 -12.45 9.47
C GLY A 158 -15.29 -13.61 10.32
N SER A 159 -15.63 -14.86 9.98
CA SER A 159 -15.29 -16.04 10.78
C SER A 159 -13.84 -16.51 10.59
N THR A 160 -13.32 -16.47 9.36
CA THR A 160 -11.95 -16.92 9.02
C THR A 160 -10.88 -15.94 9.52
N TYR A 161 -11.26 -14.67 9.69
CA TYR A 161 -10.37 -13.59 10.08
C TYR A 161 -10.16 -13.58 11.61
N TYR A 162 -11.23 -13.77 12.38
CA TYR A 162 -11.27 -13.53 13.84
C TYR A 162 -10.15 -14.23 14.64
N ASN A 163 -9.76 -15.45 14.26
CA ASN A 163 -8.79 -16.24 15.01
C ASN A 163 -7.33 -15.82 14.76
N ARG A 164 -6.94 -15.45 13.53
CA ARG A 164 -5.60 -14.87 13.25
C ARG A 164 -5.45 -13.47 13.86
N PHE A 165 -6.54 -12.68 13.94
CA PHE A 165 -6.51 -11.35 14.57
C PHE A 165 -6.43 -11.36 16.09
N ARG A 166 -6.96 -12.38 16.78
CA ARG A 166 -6.76 -12.50 18.25
C ARG A 166 -5.29 -12.61 18.61
N ALA A 167 -4.50 -13.34 17.81
CA ALA A 167 -3.05 -13.45 18.00
C ALA A 167 -2.37 -12.08 17.84
N LEU A 168 -2.73 -11.31 16.80
CA LEU A 168 -2.20 -9.96 16.56
C LEU A 168 -2.68 -8.91 17.58
N GLY A 169 -3.90 -9.03 18.08
CA GLY A 169 -4.46 -8.18 19.13
C GLY A 169 -3.84 -8.42 20.50
N ALA A 170 -3.44 -9.67 20.81
CA ALA A 170 -2.67 -9.99 22.01
C ALA A 170 -1.26 -9.37 21.97
N ILE A 171 -0.64 -9.34 20.78
CA ILE A 171 0.63 -8.65 20.51
C ILE A 171 0.46 -7.12 20.67
N ASN A 172 -0.74 -6.55 20.57
CA ASN A 172 -0.97 -5.10 20.71
C ASN A 172 -1.07 -4.60 22.16
N SER A 173 -0.59 -5.40 23.10
CA SER A 173 -0.34 -4.97 24.47
C SER A 173 1.15 -4.77 24.67
N THR A 174 1.57 -3.85 25.54
CA THR A 174 2.99 -3.69 25.91
C THR A 174 3.63 -5.02 26.29
N THR A 175 2.92 -5.83 27.08
CA THR A 175 3.37 -7.19 27.45
C THR A 175 3.51 -8.11 26.24
N GLY A 176 2.55 -8.09 25.31
CA GLY A 176 2.58 -8.89 24.08
C GLY A 176 3.70 -8.48 23.13
N ARG A 177 3.93 -7.17 22.95
CA ARG A 177 5.04 -6.62 22.17
C ARG A 177 6.38 -7.03 22.75
N ARG A 178 6.56 -6.88 24.06
CA ARG A 178 7.78 -7.29 24.76
C ARG A 178 8.05 -8.79 24.63
N TYR A 179 7.03 -9.63 24.83
CA TYR A 179 7.14 -11.07 24.64
C TYR A 179 7.56 -11.45 23.21
N LEU A 180 7.03 -10.75 22.20
CA LEU A 180 7.40 -10.96 20.80
C LEU A 180 8.87 -10.58 20.53
N MET A 181 9.35 -9.47 21.09
CA MET A 181 10.77 -9.09 21.00
C MET A 181 11.70 -10.09 21.69
N GLU A 182 11.31 -10.56 22.88
CA GLU A 182 12.04 -11.61 23.60
C GLU A 182 12.07 -12.92 22.79
N ALA A 183 10.99 -13.27 22.10
CA ALA A 183 10.94 -14.41 21.19
C ALA A 183 11.90 -14.24 20.00
N PHE A 184 11.94 -13.07 19.35
CA PHE A 184 12.89 -12.82 18.27
C PHE A 184 14.36 -12.88 18.70
N ALA A 185 14.69 -12.30 19.85
CA ALA A 185 16.05 -12.39 20.39
C ALA A 185 16.48 -13.83 20.65
N ARG A 186 15.55 -14.66 21.17
CA ARG A 186 15.78 -16.09 21.43
C ARG A 186 15.94 -16.88 20.14
N ASP A 187 15.07 -16.66 19.15
CA ASP A 187 14.95 -17.52 17.97
C ASP A 187 15.96 -17.14 16.87
N PHE A 188 16.34 -15.86 16.77
CA PHE A 188 17.24 -15.34 15.72
C PHE A 188 18.55 -14.73 16.27
N GLY A 189 18.68 -14.59 17.58
CA GLY A 189 19.85 -14.02 18.26
C GLY A 189 19.78 -12.50 18.45
N SER A 190 20.35 -12.03 19.56
CA SER A 190 20.32 -10.62 19.95
C SER A 190 21.02 -9.69 18.94
N GLU A 191 22.14 -10.11 18.34
CA GLU A 191 22.85 -9.31 17.34
C GLU A 191 22.06 -9.15 16.05
N TRP A 192 21.27 -10.16 15.67
CA TRP A 192 20.34 -10.03 14.55
C TRP A 192 19.23 -9.03 14.88
N LEU A 193 18.63 -9.16 16.07
CA LEU A 193 17.55 -8.29 16.49
C LEU A 193 17.99 -6.82 16.56
N GLU A 194 19.17 -6.52 17.09
CA GLU A 194 19.67 -5.13 17.16
C GLU A 194 19.98 -4.54 15.77
N ARG A 195 20.50 -5.35 14.83
CA ARG A 195 20.66 -4.91 13.43
C ARG A 195 19.32 -4.63 12.76
N GLU A 196 18.33 -5.48 12.98
CA GLU A 196 16.99 -5.30 12.41
C GLU A 196 16.30 -4.07 12.99
N LYS A 197 16.41 -3.84 14.32
CA LYS A 197 15.94 -2.61 14.97
C LYS A 197 16.58 -1.37 14.34
N ALA A 198 17.90 -1.36 14.20
CA ALA A 198 18.61 -0.23 13.62
C ALA A 198 18.13 0.09 12.20
N ARG A 199 17.79 -0.92 11.40
CA ARG A 199 17.23 -0.76 10.05
C ARG A 199 15.80 -0.22 10.06
N VAL A 200 14.91 -0.82 10.86
CA VAL A 200 13.47 -0.48 10.91
C VAL A 200 13.24 0.90 11.53
N LEU A 201 13.99 1.26 12.57
CA LEU A 201 13.78 2.51 13.33
C LEU A 201 14.08 3.77 12.51
N VAL A 202 14.79 3.67 11.38
CA VAL A 202 14.98 4.80 10.45
C VAL A 202 13.64 5.20 9.81
N HIS A 203 12.84 4.21 9.40
CA HIS A 203 11.54 4.41 8.72
C HIS A 203 10.48 3.44 9.25
N PRO A 204 10.03 3.58 10.51
CA PRO A 204 9.21 2.57 11.19
C PRO A 204 7.83 2.40 10.55
N THR A 205 7.19 3.49 10.11
CA THR A 205 5.89 3.43 9.43
C THR A 205 6.00 2.70 8.09
N ARG A 206 7.05 2.98 7.31
CA ARG A 206 7.30 2.36 6.01
C ARG A 206 7.64 0.88 6.12
N ALA A 207 8.47 0.50 7.09
CA ALA A 207 8.80 -0.89 7.36
C ALA A 207 7.56 -1.71 7.76
N LEU A 208 6.70 -1.13 8.61
CA LEU A 208 5.40 -1.72 8.95
C LEU A 208 4.50 -1.86 7.71
N ALA A 209 4.41 -0.82 6.88
CA ALA A 209 3.60 -0.83 5.67
C ALA A 209 4.06 -1.91 4.68
N ASN A 210 5.37 -2.03 4.44
CA ASN A 210 5.94 -3.08 3.59
C ASN A 210 5.58 -4.48 4.12
N GLY A 211 5.74 -4.70 5.43
CA GLY A 211 5.43 -5.99 6.02
C GLY A 211 3.94 -6.35 5.95
N ILE A 212 3.04 -5.40 6.19
CA ILE A 212 1.60 -5.62 6.09
C ILE A 212 1.18 -5.98 4.66
N LEU A 213 1.73 -5.30 3.65
CA LEU A 213 1.45 -5.62 2.25
C LEU A 213 1.93 -7.05 1.91
N ASN A 214 3.09 -7.46 2.42
CA ASN A 214 3.63 -8.81 2.25
C ASN A 214 2.77 -9.89 2.96
N GLU A 215 2.35 -9.64 4.20
CA GLU A 215 1.54 -10.56 5.01
C GLU A 215 0.03 -10.56 4.70
N HIS A 216 -0.36 -9.92 3.59
CA HIS A 216 -1.68 -9.89 2.93
C HIS A 216 -2.60 -8.68 3.22
N TRP A 217 -3.30 -8.30 2.14
CA TRP A 217 -4.62 -7.63 1.97
C TRP A 217 -5.69 -7.87 3.06
N ARG A 218 -5.51 -8.91 3.88
CA ARG A 218 -6.48 -9.41 4.86
C ARG A 218 -6.25 -8.85 6.28
N THR A 219 -5.08 -8.27 6.59
CA THR A 219 -4.65 -7.95 7.97
C THR A 219 -4.89 -6.52 8.46
N LEU A 220 -5.59 -5.69 7.69
CA LEU A 220 -5.86 -4.28 7.99
C LEU A 220 -6.49 -4.04 9.39
N ARG A 221 -7.09 -5.06 10.02
CA ARG A 221 -7.69 -4.97 11.37
C ARG A 221 -6.65 -4.83 12.45
N ALA A 222 -5.55 -5.56 12.32
CA ALA A 222 -4.42 -5.44 13.25
C ALA A 222 -3.87 -4.02 13.20
N LEU A 223 -3.70 -3.48 11.99
CA LEU A 223 -3.23 -2.11 11.79
C LEU A 223 -4.12 -1.07 12.47
N TYR A 224 -5.43 -1.12 12.22
CA TYR A 224 -6.35 -0.18 12.87
C TYR A 224 -6.26 -0.27 14.40
N HIS A 225 -6.13 -1.46 14.97
CA HIS A 225 -6.00 -1.61 16.42
C HIS A 225 -4.66 -1.12 16.95
N VAL A 226 -3.54 -1.37 16.26
CA VAL A 226 -2.22 -0.86 16.67
C VAL A 226 -2.21 0.66 16.64
N VAL A 227 -2.77 1.27 15.60
CA VAL A 227 -2.71 2.73 15.42
C VAL A 227 -3.76 3.49 16.24
N SER A 228 -4.96 2.93 16.42
CA SER A 228 -6.08 3.67 17.03
C SER A 228 -6.19 3.53 18.56
N LYS A 229 -5.41 2.62 19.15
CA LYS A 229 -5.43 2.34 20.60
C LYS A 229 -4.45 3.27 21.32
N PRO A 230 -4.89 4.00 22.36
CA PRO A 230 -4.00 4.78 23.20
C PRO A 230 -2.92 3.88 23.81
N SER A 231 -1.68 4.37 23.81
CA SER A 231 -0.50 3.69 24.34
C SER A 231 0.42 4.73 24.98
N GLU A 232 1.12 4.35 26.04
CA GLU A 232 2.16 5.19 26.66
C GLU A 232 3.48 5.13 25.88
N GLU A 233 3.64 4.12 25.03
CA GLU A 233 4.80 3.95 24.14
C GLU A 233 4.71 4.85 22.91
N THR A 234 5.87 5.27 22.41
CA THR A 234 6.00 6.01 21.15
C THR A 234 5.59 5.16 19.95
N TRP A 235 5.25 5.80 18.82
CA TRP A 235 4.90 5.08 17.60
C TRP A 235 5.98 4.09 17.13
N PRO A 236 7.28 4.45 17.08
CA PRO A 236 8.33 3.51 16.72
C PRO A 236 8.33 2.25 17.60
N GLU A 237 8.16 2.40 18.91
CA GLU A 237 8.10 1.27 19.86
C GLU A 237 6.88 0.37 19.62
N GLN A 238 5.75 0.96 19.24
CA GLN A 238 4.52 0.22 18.92
C GLN A 238 4.61 -0.53 17.59
N ALA A 239 5.20 0.10 16.55
CA ALA A 239 5.27 -0.43 15.19
C ALA A 239 6.37 -1.47 15.01
N LEU A 240 7.50 -1.32 15.72
CA LEU A 240 8.70 -2.13 15.58
C LEU A 240 8.44 -3.65 15.67
N PRO A 241 7.65 -4.17 16.63
CA PRO A 241 7.35 -5.60 16.69
C PRO A 241 6.66 -6.17 15.47
N TYR A 242 5.77 -5.38 14.87
CA TYR A 242 5.02 -5.79 13.70
C TYR A 242 5.85 -5.66 12.43
N ALA A 243 6.65 -4.60 12.30
CA ALA A 243 7.55 -4.43 11.16
C ALA A 243 8.59 -5.57 11.08
N ILE A 244 9.08 -6.06 12.22
CA ILE A 244 9.99 -7.21 12.27
C ILE A 244 9.23 -8.52 11.99
N ALA A 245 8.04 -8.71 12.59
CA ALA A 245 7.25 -9.93 12.43
C ALA A 245 6.80 -10.16 10.98
N PHE A 246 6.43 -9.09 10.28
CA PHE A 246 5.92 -9.15 8.92
C PHE A 246 7.00 -8.98 7.86
N LYS A 247 8.26 -9.24 8.23
CA LYS A 247 9.50 -9.04 7.49
C LYS A 247 9.30 -8.80 5.98
N PRO A 248 9.57 -7.58 5.48
CA PRO A 248 9.56 -7.35 4.04
C PRO A 248 10.71 -8.14 3.38
N PRO A 249 10.58 -8.50 2.09
CA PRO A 249 11.68 -9.10 1.33
C PRO A 249 12.94 -8.25 1.44
N ALA A 250 14.12 -8.88 1.44
CA ALA A 250 15.39 -8.21 1.73
C ALA A 250 15.76 -7.15 0.66
N ASP A 251 15.23 -7.33 -0.54
CA ASP A 251 15.33 -6.48 -1.72
C ASP A 251 14.34 -5.30 -1.73
N TRP A 252 13.37 -5.27 -0.81
CA TRP A 252 12.44 -4.14 -0.72
C TRP A 252 13.06 -2.99 0.06
N SER A 253 13.11 -1.83 -0.59
CA SER A 253 13.64 -0.62 0.03
C SER A 253 12.65 0.03 1.03
N LEU A 254 13.23 0.67 2.04
CA LEU A 254 12.55 1.48 3.07
C LEU A 254 12.50 2.97 2.73
N ASP A 255 13.18 3.41 1.67
CA ASP A 255 13.39 4.82 1.33
C ASP A 255 13.27 5.12 -0.17
N GLU A 256 13.26 4.09 -1.02
CA GLU A 256 13.13 4.25 -2.46
C GLU A 256 11.77 4.84 -2.83
N GLN A 257 11.85 5.77 -3.77
CA GLN A 257 10.72 6.31 -4.48
C GLN A 257 10.54 5.59 -5.80
N THR A 258 9.33 5.64 -6.34
CA THR A 258 9.05 5.08 -7.65
C THR A 258 9.95 5.70 -8.71
N ARG A 259 10.49 4.85 -9.57
CA ARG A 259 11.29 5.24 -10.73
C ARG A 259 10.69 4.67 -12.01
N ALA A 260 11.21 5.12 -13.15
CA ALA A 260 10.81 4.58 -14.44
C ALA A 260 11.21 3.09 -14.56
N ILE A 261 10.39 2.31 -15.27
CA ILE A 261 10.57 0.87 -15.48
C ILE A 261 10.65 0.59 -16.97
N ALA A 262 11.69 -0.11 -17.39
CA ALA A 262 11.80 -0.64 -18.75
C ALA A 262 11.06 -1.98 -18.85
N LEU A 263 10.14 -2.10 -19.80
CA LEU A 263 9.47 -3.33 -20.18
C LEU A 263 10.01 -3.79 -21.52
N SER A 264 10.49 -5.03 -21.59
CA SER A 264 10.91 -5.66 -22.82
C SER A 264 9.70 -6.02 -23.69
N GLY A 265 9.87 -5.94 -25.02
CA GLY A 265 8.86 -6.37 -25.98
C GLY A 265 8.04 -5.22 -26.56
N ALA A 266 8.39 -4.83 -27.79
CA ALA A 266 7.45 -4.24 -28.73
C ALA A 266 6.95 -5.38 -29.62
N GLU A 267 5.77 -5.94 -29.35
CA GLU A 267 5.07 -6.65 -30.43
C GLU A 267 4.75 -5.60 -31.50
N GLN A 268 5.26 -5.82 -32.71
CA GLN A 268 4.81 -5.10 -33.90
C GLN A 268 3.34 -5.47 -34.11
N GLU A 269 2.45 -4.47 -34.03
CA GLU A 269 1.06 -4.61 -34.53
C GLU A 269 1.03 -5.10 -35.98
#